data_AF-A0A661HJJ0-F1
#
_entry.id   AF-A0A661HJJ0-F1
#
_cell.length_a   1.000
_cell.length_b   1.000
_cell.length_c   1.000
_cell.angle_alpha   90.00
_cell.angle_beta   90.00
_cell.angle_gamma   90.00
#
_symmetry.space_group_name_H-M   'P 1'
#
loop_
_entity.id
_entity.type
_entity.pdbx_description
1 polymer ?
#
loop_
_entity_poly.entity_id
_entity_poly.type
_entity_poly.pdbx_seq_one_letter_code
_entity_poly.pdbx_strand_id
1 'polypeptide(L)'
;NNFSKSQSNFMDTMLVFSSGTDIRNLRQISAEIESKKGALVENQYRLRKSEVELRRKMRDFNNMKDDAESDPFDVEIMEIEIQEAINSRNGARTYIEAALKTILCMKQQYDAILKNKGIEDVTEIDFENEEEEFHIKKSTQQAFEDIVASGRISVGNNRYLLQIGIMPNLVHDYWIKFLGSPNSYEKKKFDEAREALYQQLKGSAIKEANTRGLDELFYENSCVRIEHRK
;
A
#
# COMPACT_ATOMS: atom_id res chain seq x y z
N ASN A 1 -1.13 -3.59 26.68
CA ASN A 1 -0.77 -4.57 25.63
C ASN A 1 0.37 -3.98 24.80
N ASN A 2 1.55 -4.62 24.76
CA ASN A 2 2.75 -4.05 24.13
C ASN A 2 2.80 -4.25 22.60
N PHE A 3 1.96 -5.13 22.06
CA PHE A 3 1.82 -5.37 20.62
C PHE A 3 0.48 -4.82 20.16
N SER A 4 0.44 -3.50 19.93
CA SER A 4 -0.77 -2.84 19.43
C SER A 4 -0.85 -2.83 17.90
N LYS A 5 0.26 -2.98 17.17
CA LYS A 5 0.22 -2.98 15.70
C LYS A 5 -0.27 -4.32 15.13
N SER A 6 -1.09 -4.26 14.08
CA SER A 6 -1.61 -5.44 13.37
C SER A 6 -0.58 -6.08 12.45
N GLN A 7 0.40 -5.31 11.95
CA GLN A 7 1.46 -5.80 11.07
C GLN A 7 2.84 -5.36 11.54
N SER A 8 3.87 -6.12 11.16
CA SER A 8 5.26 -5.83 11.50
C SER A 8 5.87 -4.83 10.52
N ASN A 9 6.81 -4.01 10.99
CA ASN A 9 7.52 -3.07 10.12
C ASN A 9 8.26 -3.78 8.98
N PHE A 10 8.72 -5.02 9.18
CA PHE A 10 9.36 -5.80 8.13
C PHE A 10 8.39 -6.13 6.99
N MET A 11 7.17 -6.53 7.34
CA MET A 11 6.11 -6.80 6.35
C MET A 11 5.83 -5.53 5.55
N ASP A 12 5.60 -4.40 6.22
CA ASP A 12 5.32 -3.11 5.59
C ASP A 12 6.46 -2.71 4.62
N THR A 13 7.70 -2.66 5.12
CA THR A 13 8.85 -2.16 4.35
C THR A 13 9.31 -3.11 3.24
N MET A 14 9.34 -4.42 3.48
CA MET A 14 9.97 -5.36 2.53
C MET A 14 8.98 -6.02 1.58
N LEU A 15 7.71 -6.16 1.98
CA LEU A 15 6.73 -6.98 1.26
C LEU A 15 5.54 -6.15 0.75
N VAL A 16 5.04 -5.21 1.55
CA VAL A 16 3.90 -4.37 1.15
C VAL A 16 4.36 -3.27 0.20
N PHE A 17 5.40 -2.52 0.57
CA PHE A 17 5.98 -1.43 -0.25
C PHE A 17 7.16 -1.93 -1.08
N SER A 18 6.96 -3.04 -1.78
CA SER A 18 7.97 -3.69 -2.61
C SER A 18 7.73 -3.44 -4.11
N SER A 19 6.97 -2.41 -4.47
CA SER A 19 6.81 -2.06 -5.88
C SER A 19 8.19 -1.67 -6.42
N GLY A 20 8.48 -2.07 -7.66
CA GLY A 20 9.81 -1.98 -8.24
C GLY A 20 10.33 -0.56 -8.45
N THR A 21 9.48 0.45 -8.21
CA THR A 21 9.74 1.88 -8.39
C THR A 21 9.21 2.69 -7.20
N ASP A 22 9.80 3.86 -6.94
CA ASP A 22 9.61 4.57 -5.68
C ASP A 22 8.30 5.36 -5.65
N ILE A 23 7.91 5.99 -6.78
CA ILE A 23 6.68 6.78 -6.84
C ILE A 23 5.45 5.87 -6.68
N ARG A 24 5.46 4.66 -7.24
CA ARG A 24 4.40 3.69 -6.97
C ARG A 24 4.33 3.27 -5.50
N ASN A 25 5.47 3.08 -4.82
CA ASN A 25 5.48 2.82 -3.37
C ASN A 25 4.87 3.98 -2.59
N LEU A 26 5.25 5.23 -2.93
CA LEU A 26 4.70 6.44 -2.32
C LEU A 26 3.18 6.53 -2.51
N ARG A 27 2.68 6.27 -3.72
CA ARG A 27 1.23 6.24 -4.02
C ARG A 27 0.51 5.18 -3.19
N GLN A 28 1.07 3.98 -3.07
CA GLN A 28 0.49 2.89 -2.27
C GLN A 28 0.45 3.26 -0.78
N ILE A 29 1.55 3.80 -0.24
CA ILE A 29 1.62 4.28 1.15
C ILE A 29 0.56 5.35 1.40
N SER A 30 0.44 6.34 0.50
CA SER A 30 -0.56 7.41 0.61
C SER A 30 -1.99 6.88 0.60
N ALA A 31 -2.32 5.96 -0.31
CA ALA A 31 -3.64 5.33 -0.38
C ALA A 31 -3.96 4.55 0.90
N GLU A 32 -2.98 3.81 1.43
CA GLU A 32 -3.17 3.03 2.65
C GLU A 32 -3.30 3.92 3.90
N ILE A 33 -2.54 5.02 3.99
CA ILE A 33 -2.69 6.04 5.03
C ILE A 33 -4.12 6.61 5.00
N GLU A 34 -4.62 6.97 3.81
CA GLU A 34 -5.94 7.61 3.69
C GLU A 34 -7.07 6.65 4.06
N SER A 35 -6.99 5.39 3.63
CA SER A 35 -7.91 4.34 4.05
C SER A 35 -7.93 4.16 5.58
N LYS A 36 -6.74 4.10 6.21
CA LYS A 36 -6.64 3.96 7.68
C LYS A 36 -7.12 5.20 8.42
N LYS A 37 -6.90 6.42 7.89
CA LYS A 37 -7.47 7.65 8.48
C LYS A 37 -8.99 7.62 8.45
N GLY A 38 -9.61 7.22 7.33
CA GLY A 38 -11.06 7.09 7.23
C GLY A 38 -11.61 6.14 8.30
N ALA A 39 -11.02 4.95 8.41
CA ALA A 39 -11.37 3.98 9.45
C ALA A 39 -11.14 4.52 10.87
N LEU A 40 -10.04 5.26 11.11
CA LEU A 40 -9.74 5.87 12.40
C LEU A 40 -10.80 6.90 12.81
N VAL A 41 -11.21 7.77 11.89
CA VAL A 41 -12.23 8.80 12.13
C VAL A 41 -13.57 8.15 12.49
N GLU A 42 -13.98 7.12 11.73
CA GLU A 42 -15.20 6.36 12.03
C GLU A 42 -15.15 5.73 13.43
N ASN A 43 -14.02 5.10 13.78
CA ASN A 43 -13.81 4.49 15.09
C ASN A 43 -13.83 5.53 16.22
N GLN A 44 -13.31 6.74 16.00
CA GLN A 44 -13.40 7.84 16.97
C GLN A 44 -14.85 8.27 17.21
N TYR A 45 -15.66 8.41 16.16
CA TYR A 45 -17.08 8.72 16.31
C TYR A 45 -17.84 7.61 17.04
N ARG A 46 -17.54 6.34 16.73
CA ARG A 46 -18.13 5.19 17.44
C ARG A 46 -17.77 5.19 18.92
N LEU A 47 -16.50 5.48 19.25
CA LEU A 47 -16.06 5.62 20.64
C LEU A 47 -16.83 6.75 21.35
N ARG A 48 -16.96 7.93 20.74
CA ARG A 48 -17.72 9.05 21.32
C ARG A 48 -19.19 8.71 21.57
N LYS A 49 -19.85 7.99 20.65
CA LYS A 49 -21.23 7.51 20.86
C LYS A 49 -21.30 6.56 22.06
N SER A 50 -20.38 5.60 22.15
CA SER A 50 -20.32 4.68 23.29
C SER A 50 -20.07 5.39 24.63
N GLU A 51 -19.30 6.49 24.64
CA GLU A 51 -19.06 7.31 25.83
C GLU A 51 -20.31 8.10 26.27
N VAL A 52 -21.16 8.51 25.34
CA VAL A 52 -22.45 9.13 25.65
C VAL A 52 -23.41 8.08 26.22
N GLU A 53 -23.49 6.91 25.61
CA GLU A 53 -24.35 5.80 26.09
C GLU A 53 -23.92 5.30 27.47
N LEU A 54 -22.62 5.17 27.71
CA LEU A 54 -22.10 4.81 29.03
C LEU A 54 -22.49 5.84 30.09
N ARG A 55 -22.39 7.14 29.78
CA ARG A 55 -22.85 8.20 30.68
C ARG A 55 -24.35 8.12 30.97
N ARG A 56 -25.16 7.76 29.97
CA ARG A 56 -26.59 7.50 30.15
C ARG A 56 -26.81 6.34 31.12
N LYS A 57 -26.17 5.18 30.88
CA LYS A 57 -26.26 4.01 31.78
C LYS A 57 -25.83 4.33 33.20
N MET A 58 -24.73 5.07 33.39
CA MET A 58 -24.25 5.48 34.71
C MET A 58 -25.25 6.38 35.45
N ARG A 59 -25.92 7.29 34.74
CA ARG A 59 -26.97 8.13 35.32
C ARG A 59 -28.18 7.28 35.73
N ASP A 60 -28.61 6.38 34.85
CA ASP A 60 -29.79 5.54 35.09
C ASP A 60 -29.52 4.56 36.26
N PHE A 61 -28.31 4.02 36.36
CA PHE A 61 -27.85 3.22 37.50
C PHE A 61 -27.90 3.97 38.83
N ASN A 62 -27.43 5.23 38.87
CA ASN A 62 -27.50 6.04 40.09
C ASN A 62 -28.95 6.27 40.53
N ASN A 63 -29.86 6.54 39.58
CA ASN A 63 -31.28 6.70 39.89
C ASN A 63 -31.90 5.42 40.46
N MET A 64 -31.58 4.24 39.89
CA MET A 64 -32.06 2.95 40.40
C MET A 64 -31.51 2.63 41.79
N LYS A 65 -30.24 2.98 42.03
CA LYS A 65 -29.59 2.74 43.32
C LYS A 65 -30.18 3.59 44.46
N ASP A 66 -30.61 4.80 44.14
CA ASP A 66 -31.23 5.73 45.11
C ASP A 66 -32.73 5.44 45.33
N ASP A 67 -33.35 4.65 44.46
CA ASP A 67 -34.75 4.25 44.54
C ASP A 67 -34.94 2.99 45.41
N ALA A 68 -35.63 3.13 46.53
CA ALA A 68 -35.87 2.05 47.48
C ALA A 68 -36.80 0.94 46.95
N GLU A 69 -37.54 1.18 45.86
CA GLU A 69 -38.42 0.20 45.21
C GLU A 69 -37.73 -0.64 44.13
N SER A 70 -36.47 -0.32 43.77
CA SER A 70 -35.74 -1.06 42.73
C SER A 70 -35.35 -2.47 43.17
N ASP A 71 -35.52 -3.47 42.28
CA ASP A 71 -35.06 -4.84 42.52
C ASP A 71 -33.52 -4.88 42.62
N PRO A 72 -32.95 -5.42 43.72
CA PRO A 72 -31.50 -5.57 43.86
C PRO A 72 -30.81 -6.31 42.70
N PHE A 73 -31.48 -7.29 42.07
CA PHE A 73 -30.91 -8.03 40.95
C PHE A 73 -30.82 -7.18 39.67
N ASP A 74 -31.78 -6.28 39.44
CA ASP A 74 -31.75 -5.36 38.29
C ASP A 74 -30.63 -4.33 38.43
N VAL A 75 -30.37 -3.86 39.66
CA VAL A 75 -29.22 -2.99 39.96
C VAL A 75 -27.90 -3.69 39.66
N GLU A 76 -27.75 -4.96 40.06
CA GLU A 76 -26.55 -5.76 39.81
C GLU A 76 -26.33 -6.02 38.31
N ILE A 77 -27.39 -6.35 37.55
CA ILE A 77 -27.32 -6.50 36.08
C ILE A 77 -26.82 -5.21 35.44
N MET A 78 -27.36 -4.05 35.84
CA MET A 78 -26.96 -2.77 35.28
C MET A 78 -25.50 -2.42 35.61
N GLU A 79 -25.01 -2.78 36.80
CA GLU A 79 -23.59 -2.65 37.16
C GLU A 79 -22.70 -3.47 36.22
N ILE A 80 -23.05 -4.74 35.98
CA ILE A 80 -22.33 -5.63 35.05
C ILE A 80 -22.30 -5.02 33.64
N GLU A 81 -23.44 -4.55 33.14
CA GLU A 81 -23.51 -3.91 31.82
C GLU A 81 -22.63 -2.66 31.70
N ILE A 82 -22.51 -1.88 32.78
CA ILE A 82 -21.61 -0.72 32.83
C ILE A 82 -20.15 -1.18 32.75
N GLN A 83 -19.77 -2.23 33.48
CA GLN A 83 -18.42 -2.78 33.43
C GLN A 83 -18.08 -3.34 32.05
N GLU A 84 -19.00 -4.04 31.41
CA GLU A 84 -18.84 -4.52 30.02
C GLU A 84 -18.64 -3.35 29.05
N ALA A 85 -19.45 -2.30 29.17
CA ALA A 85 -19.33 -1.11 28.33
C ALA A 85 -18.00 -0.36 28.55
N ILE A 86 -17.50 -0.29 29.79
CA ILE A 86 -16.17 0.26 30.12
C ILE A 86 -15.08 -0.57 29.46
N ASN A 87 -15.14 -1.90 29.55
CA ASN A 87 -14.17 -2.79 28.95
C ASN A 87 -14.15 -2.67 27.43
N SER A 88 -15.33 -2.67 26.79
CA SER A 88 -15.48 -2.45 25.35
C SER A 88 -14.88 -1.11 24.91
N ARG A 89 -15.15 -0.03 25.66
CA ARG A 89 -14.56 1.31 25.43
C ARG A 89 -13.04 1.28 25.50
N ASN A 90 -12.46 0.61 26.49
CA ASN A 90 -11.01 0.51 26.65
C ASN A 90 -10.36 -0.29 25.50
N GLY A 91 -11.03 -1.34 25.04
CA GLY A 91 -10.65 -2.07 23.82
C GLY A 91 -10.63 -1.18 22.59
N ALA A 92 -11.69 -0.38 22.38
CA ALA A 92 -11.78 0.56 21.27
C ALA A 92 -10.68 1.63 21.30
N ARG A 93 -10.33 2.16 22.48
CA ARG A 93 -9.19 3.09 22.64
C ARG A 93 -7.87 2.46 22.23
N THR A 94 -7.63 1.22 22.64
CA THR A 94 -6.42 0.45 22.27
C THR A 94 -6.32 0.28 20.74
N TYR A 95 -7.43 0.03 20.06
CA TYR A 95 -7.47 -0.08 18.60
C TYR A 95 -7.19 1.25 17.90
N ILE A 96 -7.70 2.36 18.44
CA ILE A 96 -7.42 3.72 17.93
C ILE A 96 -5.92 4.03 18.06
N GLU A 97 -5.31 3.74 19.20
CA GLU A 97 -3.87 3.94 19.42
C GLU A 97 -3.01 3.09 18.48
N ALA A 98 -3.42 1.83 18.25
CA ALA A 98 -2.79 0.93 17.29
C ALA A 98 -2.79 1.50 15.87
N ALA A 99 -3.96 1.97 15.41
CA ALA A 99 -4.12 2.56 14.09
C ALA A 99 -3.28 3.84 13.93
N LEU A 100 -3.26 4.71 14.95
CA LEU A 100 -2.42 5.91 14.96
C LEU A 100 -0.93 5.59 14.83
N LYS A 101 -0.43 4.61 15.59
CA LYS A 101 0.98 4.17 15.49
C LYS A 101 1.32 3.62 14.11
N THR A 102 0.36 2.94 13.47
CA THR A 102 0.54 2.38 12.13
C THR A 102 0.63 3.51 11.09
N ILE A 103 -0.31 4.47 11.14
CA ILE A 103 -0.29 5.66 10.27
C ILE A 103 1.01 6.44 10.43
N LEU A 104 1.47 6.67 11.67
CA LEU A 104 2.73 7.37 11.93
C LEU A 104 3.93 6.66 11.30
N CYS A 105 3.98 5.33 11.40
CA CYS A 105 5.05 4.54 10.82
C CYS A 105 5.04 4.59 9.28
N MET A 106 3.86 4.51 8.67
CA MET A 106 3.71 4.65 7.21
C MET A 106 4.15 6.03 6.74
N LYS A 107 3.80 7.09 7.50
CA LYS A 107 4.28 8.45 7.22
C LYS A 107 5.80 8.55 7.31
N GLN A 108 6.43 7.94 8.32
CA GLN A 108 7.89 7.91 8.43
C GLN A 108 8.54 7.19 7.24
N GLN A 109 7.94 6.12 6.73
CA GLN A 109 8.42 5.41 5.55
C GLN A 109 8.27 6.27 4.28
N TYR A 110 7.13 6.95 4.13
CA TYR A 110 6.88 7.91 3.05
C TYR A 110 7.96 9.01 3.02
N ASP A 111 8.16 9.68 4.17
CA ASP A 111 9.14 10.76 4.31
C ASP A 111 10.59 10.26 4.08
N ALA A 112 10.89 9.01 4.46
CA ALA A 112 12.20 8.41 4.22
C ALA A 112 12.47 8.16 2.73
N ILE A 113 11.48 7.71 1.96
CA ILE A 113 11.62 7.51 0.51
C ILE A 113 11.85 8.86 -0.18
N LEU A 114 11.04 9.88 0.13
CA LEU A 114 11.21 11.24 -0.39
C LEU A 114 12.61 11.79 -0.11
N LYS A 115 13.06 11.71 1.15
CA LYS A 115 14.38 12.18 1.56
C LYS A 115 15.52 11.44 0.85
N ASN A 116 15.43 10.13 0.73
CA ASN A 116 16.48 9.32 0.08
C ASN A 116 16.60 9.61 -1.43
N LYS A 117 15.51 10.04 -2.06
CA LYS A 117 15.45 10.35 -3.49
C LYS A 117 15.63 11.83 -3.80
N GLY A 118 15.60 12.70 -2.79
CA GLY A 118 15.66 14.15 -2.96
C GLY A 118 14.41 14.70 -3.65
N ILE A 119 13.27 14.05 -3.44
CA ILE A 119 11.97 14.46 -3.99
C ILE A 119 11.22 15.22 -2.89
N GLU A 120 10.72 16.42 -3.19
CA GLU A 120 9.93 17.20 -2.24
C GLU A 120 8.46 16.75 -2.20
N ASP A 121 7.87 16.52 -3.38
CA ASP A 121 6.50 16.07 -3.54
C ASP A 121 6.36 15.23 -4.82
N VAL A 122 5.33 14.40 -4.88
CA VAL A 122 5.04 13.52 -6.01
C VAL A 122 3.66 13.81 -6.56
N THR A 123 3.60 14.17 -7.84
CA THR A 123 2.35 14.43 -8.55
C THR A 123 1.86 13.20 -9.30
N GLU A 124 0.60 13.24 -9.74
CA GLU A 124 0.05 12.20 -10.62
C GLU A 124 0.80 12.14 -11.97
N ILE A 125 1.30 13.28 -12.46
CA ILE A 125 2.14 13.33 -13.66
C ILE A 125 3.45 12.56 -13.44
N ASP A 126 4.08 12.71 -12.28
CA ASP A 126 5.30 11.97 -11.94
C ASP A 126 5.03 10.47 -11.89
N PHE A 127 3.87 10.08 -11.37
CA PHE A 127 3.43 8.68 -11.36
C PHE A 127 3.26 8.12 -12.78
N GLU A 128 2.50 8.79 -13.64
CA GLU A 128 2.28 8.35 -15.02
C GLU A 128 3.61 8.26 -15.80
N ASN A 129 4.54 9.19 -15.55
CA ASN A 129 5.87 9.15 -16.16
C ASN A 129 6.72 7.94 -15.69
N GLU A 130 6.52 7.45 -14.46
CA GLU A 130 7.23 6.30 -13.90
C GLU A 130 6.59 4.95 -14.32
N GLU A 131 5.35 4.94 -14.82
CA GLU A 131 4.62 3.72 -15.17
C GLU A 131 5.34 2.87 -16.21
N GLU A 132 5.92 3.49 -17.24
CA GLU A 132 6.70 2.77 -18.26
C GLU A 132 7.87 2.03 -17.61
N GLU A 133 8.64 2.73 -16.78
CA GLU A 133 9.78 2.16 -16.07
C GLU A 133 9.37 0.98 -15.20
N PHE A 134 8.30 1.15 -14.42
CA PHE A 134 7.79 0.10 -13.57
C PHE A 134 7.40 -1.14 -14.37
N HIS A 135 6.60 -0.99 -15.43
CA HIS A 135 6.08 -2.12 -16.19
C HIS A 135 7.18 -2.86 -16.96
N ILE A 136 8.18 -2.15 -17.47
CA ILE A 136 9.36 -2.77 -18.09
C ILE A 136 10.17 -3.54 -17.03
N LYS A 137 10.50 -2.91 -15.89
CA LYS A 137 11.27 -3.58 -14.82
C LYS A 137 10.53 -4.77 -14.23
N LYS A 138 9.20 -4.67 -14.08
CA LYS A 138 8.37 -5.73 -13.50
C LYS A 138 8.26 -6.94 -14.44
N SER A 139 7.92 -6.72 -15.71
CA SER A 139 7.79 -7.79 -16.71
C SER A 139 9.11 -8.53 -16.95
N THR A 140 10.22 -7.78 -17.05
CA THR A 140 11.56 -8.36 -17.23
C THR A 140 12.03 -9.11 -15.99
N GLN A 141 11.75 -8.63 -14.78
CA GLN A 141 12.02 -9.37 -13.55
C GLN A 141 11.21 -10.67 -13.46
N GLN A 142 9.91 -10.63 -13.78
CA GLN A 142 9.09 -11.85 -13.85
C GLN A 142 9.63 -12.83 -14.89
N ALA A 143 10.20 -12.34 -16.00
CA ALA A 143 10.79 -13.18 -17.02
C ALA A 143 12.04 -13.89 -16.49
N PHE A 144 12.87 -13.17 -15.72
CA PHE A 144 14.01 -13.77 -15.03
C PHE A 144 13.55 -14.84 -14.03
N GLU A 145 12.54 -14.55 -13.21
CA GLU A 145 11.98 -15.50 -12.23
C GLU A 145 11.43 -16.76 -12.92
N ASP A 146 10.70 -16.61 -14.03
CA ASP A 146 10.20 -17.71 -14.85
C ASP A 146 11.34 -18.57 -15.44
N ILE A 147 12.40 -17.93 -15.96
CA ILE A 147 13.56 -18.61 -16.54
C ILE A 147 14.34 -19.37 -15.46
N VAL A 148 14.54 -18.77 -14.28
CA VAL A 148 15.22 -19.43 -13.16
C VAL A 148 14.42 -20.64 -12.68
N ALA A 149 13.09 -20.52 -12.61
CA ALA A 149 12.23 -21.59 -12.13
C ALA A 149 12.02 -22.73 -13.15
N SER A 150 11.91 -22.41 -14.45
CA SER A 150 11.43 -23.35 -15.47
C SER A 150 12.27 -23.40 -16.75
N GLY A 151 13.26 -22.53 -16.90
CA GLY A 151 14.07 -22.39 -18.11
C GLY A 151 13.35 -21.70 -19.28
N ARG A 152 12.12 -21.20 -19.09
CA ARG A 152 11.31 -20.55 -20.12
C ARG A 152 10.50 -19.41 -19.52
N ILE A 153 10.14 -18.41 -20.33
CA ILE A 153 9.18 -17.37 -19.92
C ILE A 153 7.77 -17.95 -19.98
N SER A 154 6.95 -17.70 -18.95
CA SER A 154 5.57 -18.17 -18.91
C SER A 154 4.72 -17.54 -20.01
N VAL A 155 3.60 -18.17 -20.38
CA VAL A 155 2.69 -17.64 -21.41
C VAL A 155 2.11 -16.28 -20.97
N GLY A 156 1.78 -16.15 -19.68
CA GLY A 156 1.26 -14.90 -19.11
C GLY A 156 2.26 -13.75 -19.26
N ASN A 157 3.52 -13.98 -18.88
CA ASN A 157 4.53 -12.94 -18.97
C ASN A 157 4.99 -12.66 -20.41
N ASN A 158 5.00 -13.67 -21.30
CA ASN A 158 5.19 -13.45 -22.74
C ASN A 158 4.14 -12.48 -23.31
N ARG A 159 2.86 -12.68 -22.96
CA ARG A 159 1.79 -11.78 -23.39
C ARG A 159 2.00 -10.37 -22.81
N TYR A 160 2.41 -10.28 -21.56
CA TYR A 160 2.65 -9.00 -20.91
C TYR A 160 3.76 -8.20 -21.59
N LEU A 161 4.90 -8.83 -21.88
CA LEU A 161 6.00 -8.20 -22.65
C LEU A 161 5.54 -7.71 -24.02
N LEU A 162 4.78 -8.53 -24.76
CA LEU A 162 4.24 -8.14 -26.07
C LEU A 162 3.26 -6.95 -25.96
N GLN A 163 2.43 -6.91 -24.91
CA GLN A 163 1.47 -5.82 -24.71
C GLN A 163 2.14 -4.44 -24.52
N ILE A 164 3.38 -4.41 -24.01
CA ILE A 164 4.16 -3.19 -23.81
C ILE A 164 5.24 -3.00 -24.90
N GLY A 165 5.13 -3.71 -26.03
CA GLY A 165 6.00 -3.52 -27.19
C GLY A 165 7.36 -4.21 -27.10
N ILE A 166 7.55 -5.13 -26.15
CA ILE A 166 8.82 -5.81 -25.93
C ILE A 166 8.76 -7.23 -26.46
N MET A 167 9.72 -7.56 -27.33
CA MET A 167 9.85 -8.90 -27.89
C MET A 167 10.43 -9.88 -26.84
N PRO A 168 9.71 -10.95 -26.43
CA PRO A 168 10.12 -11.78 -25.30
C PRO A 168 11.45 -12.51 -25.47
N ASN A 169 11.78 -12.91 -26.70
CA ASN A 169 13.03 -13.57 -27.05
C ASN A 169 14.26 -12.68 -26.79
N LEU A 170 14.14 -11.36 -26.91
CA LEU A 170 15.22 -10.43 -26.55
C LEU A 170 15.46 -10.44 -25.04
N VAL A 171 14.40 -10.42 -24.24
CA VAL A 171 14.49 -10.48 -22.77
C VAL A 171 15.02 -11.84 -22.32
N HIS A 172 14.58 -12.92 -22.95
CA HIS A 172 15.06 -14.27 -22.67
C HIS A 172 16.56 -14.40 -22.92
N ASP A 173 17.04 -13.98 -24.11
CA ASP A 173 18.46 -14.03 -24.45
C ASP A 173 19.32 -13.21 -23.48
N TYR A 174 18.84 -12.01 -23.11
CA TYR A 174 19.51 -11.17 -22.12
C TYR A 174 19.68 -11.90 -20.78
N TRP A 175 18.62 -12.51 -20.26
CA TRP A 175 18.68 -13.18 -18.96
C TRP A 175 19.49 -14.47 -18.97
N ILE A 176 19.45 -15.24 -20.06
CA ILE A 176 20.31 -16.43 -20.21
C ILE A 176 21.79 -16.02 -20.19
N LYS A 177 22.16 -14.94 -20.87
CA LYS A 177 23.53 -14.39 -20.84
C LYS A 177 23.93 -13.96 -19.43
N PHE A 178 23.03 -13.27 -18.72
CA PHE A 178 23.29 -12.87 -17.33
C PHE A 178 23.45 -14.09 -16.40
N LEU A 179 22.59 -15.10 -16.49
CA LEU A 179 22.64 -16.31 -15.68
C LEU A 179 23.93 -17.12 -15.90
N GLY A 180 24.41 -17.15 -17.15
CA GLY A 180 25.71 -17.75 -17.49
C GLY A 180 26.93 -16.95 -17.03
N SER A 181 26.76 -15.74 -16.52
CA SER A 181 27.85 -14.91 -16.01
C SER A 181 28.20 -15.28 -14.56
N PRO A 182 29.46 -15.08 -14.12
CA PRO A 182 29.86 -15.34 -12.72
C PRO A 182 29.15 -14.43 -11.71
N ASN A 183 28.54 -13.34 -12.18
CA ASN A 183 27.86 -12.34 -11.34
C ASN A 183 26.41 -12.71 -11.00
N SER A 184 25.88 -13.82 -11.54
CA SER A 184 24.45 -14.17 -11.45
C SER A 184 23.96 -14.50 -10.04
N TYR A 185 24.87 -14.77 -9.10
CA TYR A 185 24.55 -15.09 -7.71
C TYR A 185 24.42 -13.85 -6.80
N GLU A 186 24.77 -12.67 -7.28
CA GLU A 186 24.75 -11.45 -6.47
C GLU A 186 23.50 -10.60 -6.74
N LYS A 187 22.73 -10.31 -5.68
CA LYS A 187 21.51 -9.48 -5.78
C LYS A 187 21.80 -8.09 -6.36
N LYS A 188 22.91 -7.46 -5.96
CA LYS A 188 23.33 -6.15 -6.49
C LYS A 188 23.58 -6.21 -8.00
N LYS A 189 24.23 -7.28 -8.48
CA LYS A 189 24.50 -7.48 -9.91
C LYS A 189 23.24 -7.75 -10.70
N PHE A 190 22.27 -8.46 -10.12
CA PHE A 190 20.94 -8.60 -10.69
C PHE A 190 20.25 -7.24 -10.84
N ASP A 191 20.30 -6.38 -9.81
CA ASP A 191 19.66 -5.06 -9.88
C ASP A 191 20.35 -4.15 -10.92
N GLU A 192 21.69 -4.19 -11.01
CA GLU A 192 22.47 -3.51 -12.06
C GLU A 192 22.10 -4.00 -13.47
N ALA A 193 21.94 -5.31 -13.67
CA ALA A 193 21.54 -5.90 -14.96
C ALA A 193 20.09 -5.53 -15.32
N ARG A 194 19.17 -5.55 -14.35
CA ARG A 194 17.78 -5.13 -14.55
C ARG A 194 17.69 -3.67 -14.98
N GLU A 195 18.51 -2.80 -14.37
CA GLU A 195 18.59 -1.40 -14.76
C GLU A 195 19.14 -1.25 -16.19
N ALA A 196 20.23 -1.95 -16.52
CA ALA A 196 20.80 -1.92 -17.87
C ALA A 196 19.81 -2.40 -18.95
N LEU A 197 19.03 -3.44 -18.66
CA LEU A 197 17.98 -3.92 -19.57
C LEU A 197 16.86 -2.89 -19.73
N TYR A 198 16.42 -2.24 -18.65
CA TYR A 198 15.45 -1.15 -18.74
C TYR A 198 15.94 -0.03 -19.67
N GLN A 199 17.20 0.41 -19.53
CA GLN A 199 17.75 1.46 -20.41
C GLN A 199 17.74 1.06 -21.90
N GLN A 200 17.88 -0.23 -22.22
CA GLN A 200 17.76 -0.73 -23.60
C GLN A 200 16.32 -0.74 -24.11
N LEU A 201 15.36 -0.93 -23.21
CA LEU A 201 13.94 -1.12 -23.54
C LEU A 201 13.10 0.15 -23.39
N LYS A 202 13.63 1.20 -22.77
CA LYS A 202 12.94 2.48 -22.58
C LYS A 202 12.42 3.03 -23.92
N GLY A 203 11.17 3.48 -23.95
CA GLY A 203 10.48 3.94 -25.14
C GLY A 203 9.81 2.84 -25.96
N SER A 204 9.87 1.57 -25.54
CA SER A 204 9.15 0.48 -26.22
C SER A 204 7.64 0.63 -26.10
N ALA A 205 7.15 1.10 -24.93
CA ALA A 205 5.73 1.28 -24.70
C ALA A 205 5.15 2.38 -25.62
N ILE A 206 5.90 3.47 -25.79
CA ILE A 206 5.56 4.56 -26.71
C ILE A 206 5.49 4.06 -28.16
N LYS A 207 6.49 3.28 -28.62
CA LYS A 207 6.48 2.73 -29.98
C LYS A 207 5.28 1.82 -30.22
N GLU A 208 4.90 1.03 -29.23
CA GLU A 208 3.70 0.19 -29.27
C GLU A 208 2.42 1.03 -29.29
N ALA A 209 2.34 2.10 -28.49
CA ALA A 209 1.22 3.03 -28.49
C ALA A 209 1.04 3.70 -29.87
N ASN A 210 2.13 4.13 -30.50
CA ASN A 210 2.12 4.68 -31.86
C ASN A 210 1.57 3.65 -32.87
N THR A 211 1.95 2.38 -32.73
CA THR A 211 1.48 1.31 -33.62
C THR A 211 -0.03 1.06 -33.47
N ARG A 212 -0.58 1.35 -32.29
CA ARG A 212 -2.02 1.26 -32.00
C ARG A 212 -2.79 2.55 -32.31
N GLY A 213 -2.11 3.63 -32.68
CA GLY A 213 -2.73 4.96 -32.86
C GLY A 213 -3.22 5.58 -31.55
N LEU A 214 -2.52 5.31 -30.44
CA LEU A 214 -2.85 5.81 -29.09
C LEU A 214 -1.75 6.74 -28.54
N ASP A 215 -0.91 7.28 -29.41
CA ASP A 215 0.25 8.09 -29.07
C ASP A 215 -0.12 9.41 -28.41
N GLU A 216 -1.18 10.07 -28.87
CA GLU A 216 -1.68 11.32 -28.27
C GLU A 216 -2.07 11.14 -26.78
N LEU A 217 -2.58 9.97 -26.40
CA LEU A 217 -2.95 9.67 -25.00
C LEU A 217 -1.72 9.48 -24.10
N PHE A 218 -0.59 9.04 -24.67
CA PHE A 218 0.64 8.77 -23.94
C PHE A 218 1.45 10.05 -23.66
N TYR A 219 1.39 11.02 -24.57
CA TYR A 219 2.15 12.28 -24.45
C TYR A 219 1.38 13.40 -23.77
N GLU A 220 0.04 13.39 -23.81
CA GLU A 220 -0.73 14.53 -23.31
C GLU A 220 -1.08 14.47 -21.82
N ASN A 221 -0.94 13.33 -21.12
CA ASN A 221 -1.54 13.13 -19.80
C ASN A 221 -2.95 13.74 -19.76
N SER A 222 -3.70 13.57 -20.85
CA SER A 222 -4.85 14.40 -21.19
C SER A 222 -5.96 14.29 -20.14
N CYS A 223 -6.04 13.16 -19.43
CA CYS A 223 -6.95 12.99 -18.30
C CYS A 223 -6.50 13.75 -17.02
N VAL A 224 -5.20 13.82 -16.73
CA VAL A 224 -4.65 14.48 -15.52
C VAL A 224 -4.67 16.01 -15.67
N ARG A 225 -4.46 16.54 -16.88
CA ARG A 225 -4.52 17.99 -17.15
C ARG A 225 -5.93 18.60 -17.08
N ILE A 226 -6.99 17.80 -17.13
CA ILE A 226 -8.37 18.29 -17.07
C ILE A 226 -8.71 18.83 -15.67
N GLU A 227 -8.09 18.31 -14.60
CA GLU A 227 -8.39 18.74 -13.22
C GLU A 227 -7.76 20.08 -12.81
N HIS A 228 -6.74 20.56 -13.53
CA HIS A 228 -6.13 21.88 -13.29
C HIS A 228 -6.73 23.02 -14.14
N ARG A 229 -7.81 22.75 -14.89
CA ARG A 229 -8.61 23.77 -15.58
C ARG A 229 -10.01 23.89 -14.95
N LYS A 230 -10.09 24.24 -13.67
CA LYS A 230 -11.28 24.85 -13.07
C LYS A 230 -10.89 25.90 -12.04
#